data_AF-A0A524CHJ3-F1
#
_entry.id   AF-A0A524CHJ3-F1
#
_cell.length_a   1.000
_cell.length_b   1.000
_cell.length_c   1.000
_cell.angle_alpha   90.00
_cell.angle_beta   90.00
_cell.angle_gamma   90.00
#
_symmetry.space_group_name_H-M   'P 1'
#
loop_
_entity.id
_entity.type
_entity.pdbx_description
1 polymer ?
#
loop_
_entity_poly.entity_id
_entity_poly.type
_entity_poly.pdbx_seq_one_letter_code
_entity_poly.pdbx_strand_id
1 'polypeptide(L)'
;MKLKATLEQDKIRNVPGWENNAPVPICMGGDYRALTFCCKPGYSLTFGFKCRRDETLKELGITPEEFIKIKEEFSKQNNWDSEVVCFGSLSYCCMRRGGCPHRDYALSLRYPEKTKKEFMKIYFQKKKELAKIILQSVQDPICKEKIKPYLELFD
;
A
#
# COMPACT_ATOMS: atom_id res chain seq x y z
N MET A 1 -1.81 -21.44 -19.84
CA MET A 1 -0.66 -20.93 -19.04
C MET A 1 -1.18 -19.80 -18.16
N LYS A 2 -0.97 -19.86 -16.84
CA LYS A 2 -1.33 -18.75 -15.93
C LYS A 2 -0.36 -17.60 -16.18
N LEU A 3 -0.86 -16.41 -16.50
CA LEU A 3 -0.05 -15.20 -16.71
C LEU A 3 0.35 -14.65 -15.34
N LYS A 4 1.41 -15.20 -14.73
CA LYS A 4 2.00 -14.62 -13.53
C LYS A 4 2.79 -13.36 -13.89
N ALA A 5 2.63 -12.29 -13.11
CA ALA A 5 3.45 -11.10 -13.28
C ALA A 5 4.94 -11.44 -13.09
N THR A 6 5.79 -11.02 -14.03
CA THR A 6 7.25 -11.04 -13.84
C THR A 6 7.62 -9.91 -12.90
N LEU A 7 8.08 -10.25 -11.69
CA LEU A 7 8.48 -9.28 -10.68
C LEU A 7 9.98 -8.99 -10.78
N GLU A 8 10.32 -7.72 -10.98
CA GLU A 8 11.71 -7.23 -10.89
C GLU A 8 12.23 -7.40 -9.44
N GLN A 9 13.33 -8.13 -9.27
CA GLN A 9 13.83 -8.52 -7.96
C GLN A 9 14.28 -7.33 -7.10
N ASP A 10 14.74 -6.24 -7.71
CA ASP A 10 15.12 -5.00 -7.01
C ASP A 10 13.90 -4.12 -6.66
N LYS A 11 12.71 -4.43 -7.20
CA LYS A 11 11.44 -3.73 -6.92
C LYS A 11 10.55 -4.44 -5.91
N ILE A 12 11.04 -5.52 -5.31
CA ILE A 12 10.34 -6.25 -4.25
C ILE A 12 11.17 -6.31 -2.97
N ARG A 13 10.52 -6.60 -1.85
CA ARG A 13 11.13 -6.78 -0.54
C ARG A 13 10.52 -7.96 0.17
N ASN A 14 11.31 -8.55 1.06
CA ASN A 14 10.83 -9.50 2.04
C ASN A 14 10.47 -8.73 3.32
N VAL A 15 9.19 -8.67 3.67
CA VAL A 15 8.70 -8.03 4.89
C VAL A 15 7.81 -9.01 5.68
N PRO A 16 7.78 -8.94 7.01
CA PRO A 16 6.96 -9.84 7.82
C PRO A 16 5.49 -9.75 7.38
N GLY A 17 4.84 -10.88 7.08
CA GLY A 17 3.43 -10.89 6.68
C GLY A 17 3.15 -10.59 5.21
N TRP A 18 4.19 -10.29 4.43
CA TRP A 18 4.14 -10.24 2.97
C TRP A 18 5.50 -10.65 2.41
N GLU A 19 5.83 -11.93 2.64
CA GLU A 19 7.11 -12.51 2.29
C GLU A 19 7.29 -12.66 0.78
N ASN A 20 8.54 -12.65 0.33
CA ASN A 20 9.01 -12.93 -1.04
C ASN A 20 8.60 -11.95 -2.15
N ASN A 21 7.51 -11.19 -2.03
CA ASN A 21 7.01 -10.39 -3.15
C ASN A 21 6.31 -9.08 -2.77
N ALA A 22 6.58 -8.48 -1.60
CA ALA A 22 6.03 -7.18 -1.26
C ALA A 22 6.63 -6.08 -2.16
N PRO A 23 5.81 -5.28 -2.85
CA PRO A 23 6.31 -4.28 -3.79
C PRO A 23 6.92 -3.09 -3.04
N VAL A 24 8.02 -2.52 -3.56
CA VAL A 24 8.52 -1.23 -3.07
C VAL A 24 7.52 -0.11 -3.36
N PRO A 25 7.55 1.05 -2.66
CA PRO A 25 6.64 2.15 -2.98
C PRO A 25 6.72 2.59 -4.45
N ILE A 26 5.60 3.09 -5.01
CA ILE A 26 5.52 3.59 -6.39
C ILE A 26 6.63 4.62 -6.71
N CYS A 27 6.96 5.51 -5.76
CA CYS A 27 8.04 6.49 -5.92
C CYS A 27 9.46 5.90 -6.02
N MET A 28 9.59 4.58 -5.83
CA MET A 28 10.82 3.80 -5.97
C MET A 28 10.72 2.78 -7.12
N GLY A 29 9.67 2.86 -7.96
CA GLY A 29 9.48 1.98 -9.12
C GLY A 29 8.77 0.66 -8.82
N GLY A 30 7.99 0.57 -7.73
CA GLY A 30 7.17 -0.62 -7.48
C GLY A 30 5.98 -0.72 -8.44
N ASP A 31 5.39 -1.91 -8.52
CA ASP A 31 4.20 -2.19 -9.33
C ASP A 31 2.89 -1.69 -8.68
N TYR A 32 1.74 -1.92 -9.35
CA TYR A 32 0.43 -1.42 -8.93
C TYR A 32 0.02 -1.79 -7.49
N ARG A 33 0.48 -2.93 -6.96
CA ARG A 33 0.19 -3.34 -5.58
C ARG A 33 0.77 -2.35 -4.57
N ALA A 34 1.79 -1.57 -4.94
CA ALA A 34 2.45 -0.58 -4.09
C ALA A 34 1.58 0.65 -3.78
N LEU A 35 0.43 0.83 -4.44
CA LEU A 35 -0.52 1.92 -4.14
C LEU A 35 -0.96 1.92 -2.66
N THR A 36 -0.96 0.75 -2.00
CA THR A 36 -1.17 0.62 -0.55
C THR A 36 -0.21 1.49 0.30
N PHE A 37 0.99 1.76 -0.20
CA PHE A 37 2.03 2.57 0.46
C PHE A 37 2.05 4.04 0.03
N CYS A 38 1.15 4.46 -0.86
CA CYS A 38 1.08 5.83 -1.34
C CYS A 38 0.39 6.78 -0.35
N CYS A 39 0.88 8.03 -0.31
CA CYS A 39 0.32 9.13 0.48
C CYS A 39 -1.05 9.58 -0.05
N LYS A 40 -1.77 10.39 0.74
CA LYS A 40 -3.07 10.98 0.37
C LYS A 40 -2.94 11.93 -0.85
N PRO A 41 -3.77 11.76 -1.91
CA PRO A 41 -3.86 12.72 -3.01
C PRO A 41 -4.13 14.15 -2.58
N GLY A 42 -3.66 15.12 -3.37
CA GLY A 42 -3.86 16.56 -3.11
C GLY A 42 -2.88 17.20 -2.11
N TYR A 43 -1.98 16.43 -1.50
CA TYR A 43 -0.98 16.97 -0.57
C TYR A 43 0.41 17.07 -1.20
N SER A 44 1.08 18.20 -0.98
CA SER A 44 2.50 18.38 -1.35
C SER A 44 3.38 17.46 -0.50
N LEU A 45 4.32 16.76 -1.15
CA LEU A 45 5.24 15.83 -0.50
C LEU A 45 6.66 16.35 -0.66
N THR A 46 7.49 16.19 0.38
CA THR A 46 8.92 16.54 0.36
C THR A 46 9.67 15.92 -0.83
N PHE A 47 9.24 14.75 -1.31
CA PHE A 47 9.79 14.06 -2.47
C PHE A 47 8.76 13.93 -3.61
N GLY A 48 7.89 14.93 -3.77
CA GLY A 48 6.80 14.94 -4.74
C GLY A 48 7.27 14.71 -6.19
N PHE A 49 8.46 15.20 -6.54
CA PHE A 49 9.04 15.04 -7.88
C PHE A 49 9.34 13.57 -8.29
N LYS A 50 9.43 12.65 -7.32
CA LYS A 50 9.55 11.20 -7.60
C LYS A 50 8.22 10.46 -7.52
N CYS A 51 7.15 11.15 -7.13
CA CYS A 51 5.86 10.53 -6.91
C CYS A 51 5.17 10.26 -8.25
N ARG A 52 4.89 8.99 -8.55
CA ARG A 52 4.09 8.57 -9.70
C ARG A 52 2.69 8.09 -9.32
N ARG A 53 2.21 8.45 -8.12
CA ARG A 53 0.90 7.99 -7.61
C ARG A 53 -0.22 8.40 -8.57
N ASP A 54 -0.29 9.67 -8.92
CA ASP A 54 -1.42 10.20 -9.69
C ASP A 54 -1.38 9.69 -11.14
N GLU A 55 -0.19 9.52 -11.72
CA GLU A 55 0.02 8.83 -13.00
C GLU A 55 -0.48 7.38 -12.93
N THR A 56 -0.11 6.65 -11.88
CA THR A 56 -0.50 5.24 -11.68
C THR A 56 -2.01 5.11 -11.48
N LEU A 57 -2.64 6.01 -10.73
CA LEU A 57 -4.09 6.03 -10.54
C LEU A 57 -4.81 6.27 -11.87
N LYS A 58 -4.32 7.23 -12.66
CA LYS A 58 -4.83 7.51 -14.02
C LYS A 58 -4.69 6.31 -14.95
N GLU A 59 -3.55 5.62 -14.92
CA GLU A 59 -3.33 4.39 -15.71
C GLU A 59 -4.29 3.25 -15.39
N LEU A 60 -4.82 3.23 -14.16
CA LEU A 60 -5.77 2.22 -13.69
C LEU A 60 -7.23 2.69 -13.75
N GLY A 61 -7.47 3.92 -14.21
CA GLY A 61 -8.81 4.52 -14.21
C GLY A 61 -9.40 4.71 -12.81
N ILE A 62 -8.55 4.85 -11.78
CA ILE A 62 -8.99 5.12 -10.39
C ILE A 62 -8.88 6.63 -10.15
N THR A 63 -9.97 7.26 -9.72
CA THR A 63 -9.94 8.67 -9.35
C THR A 63 -9.23 8.90 -7.99
N PRO A 64 -8.63 10.08 -7.76
CA PRO A 64 -8.10 10.43 -6.44
C PRO A 64 -9.13 10.26 -5.31
N GLU A 65 -10.39 10.60 -5.56
CA GLU A 65 -11.50 10.53 -4.61
C GLU A 65 -11.82 9.08 -4.24
N GLU A 66 -11.91 8.18 -5.24
CA GLU A 66 -12.10 6.74 -5.01
C GLU A 66 -10.94 6.14 -4.23
N PHE A 67 -9.70 6.50 -4.59
CA PHE A 67 -8.51 6.04 -3.89
C PHE A 67 -8.50 6.50 -2.42
N ILE A 68 -8.88 7.76 -2.15
CA ILE A 68 -9.05 8.27 -0.80
C ILE A 68 -10.13 7.47 -0.07
N LYS A 69 -11.31 7.33 -0.67
CA LYS A 69 -12.45 6.60 -0.08
C LYS A 69 -12.06 5.18 0.35
N ILE A 70 -11.43 4.41 -0.53
CA ILE A 70 -10.96 3.04 -0.23
C ILE A 70 -10.04 3.03 1.00
N LYS A 71 -9.10 3.97 1.07
CA LYS A 71 -8.10 4.01 2.16
C LYS A 71 -8.67 4.49 3.48
N GLU A 72 -9.60 5.44 3.45
CA GLU A 72 -10.30 5.93 4.64
C GLU A 72 -11.29 4.88 5.17
N GLU A 73 -12.03 4.19 4.31
CA GLU A 73 -12.93 3.09 4.69
C GLU A 73 -12.14 1.92 5.29
N PHE A 74 -11.05 1.52 4.63
CA PHE A 74 -10.16 0.49 5.16
C PHE A 74 -9.58 0.90 6.52
N SER A 75 -9.25 2.18 6.69
CA SER A 75 -8.75 2.71 7.96
C SER A 75 -9.77 2.52 9.07
N LYS A 76 -11.01 2.97 8.84
CA LYS A 76 -12.11 2.88 9.80
C LYS A 76 -12.42 1.43 10.18
N GLN A 77 -12.52 0.54 9.19
CA GLN A 77 -12.81 -0.88 9.41
C GLN A 77 -11.74 -1.60 10.25
N ASN A 78 -10.49 -1.13 10.19
CA ASN A 78 -9.36 -1.74 10.90
C ASN A 78 -8.89 -0.93 12.11
N ASN A 79 -9.63 0.11 12.51
CA ASN A 79 -9.24 1.05 13.58
C ASN A 79 -7.81 1.61 13.38
N TRP A 80 -7.51 2.06 12.17
CA TRP A 80 -6.17 2.51 11.74
C TRP A 80 -5.98 4.03 11.77
N ASP A 81 -6.97 4.77 12.22
CA ASP A 81 -6.90 6.21 12.44
C ASP A 81 -5.93 6.51 13.59
N SER A 82 -5.11 7.55 13.44
CA SER A 82 -4.09 7.92 14.41
C SER A 82 -3.56 9.33 14.15
N GLU A 83 -3.60 10.19 15.16
CA GLU A 83 -3.14 11.58 15.05
C GLU A 83 -1.61 11.72 14.93
N VAL A 84 -0.87 10.68 15.32
CA VAL A 84 0.59 10.71 15.34
C VAL A 84 1.23 10.30 14.00
N VAL A 85 0.44 9.91 12.99
CA VAL A 85 0.94 9.49 11.67
C VAL A 85 0.51 10.43 10.56
N CYS A 86 1.20 10.36 9.41
CA CYS A 86 0.87 11.17 8.25
C CYS A 86 -0.59 10.96 7.81
N PHE A 87 -1.27 12.06 7.53
CA PHE A 87 -2.66 12.07 7.03
C PHE A 87 -3.67 11.38 7.97
N GLY A 88 -3.34 11.25 9.27
CA GLY A 88 -4.28 10.76 10.27
C GLY A 88 -4.59 9.26 10.20
N SER A 89 -3.91 8.49 9.34
CA SER A 89 -4.20 7.05 9.18
C SER A 89 -2.98 6.22 8.78
N LEU A 90 -2.87 5.03 9.38
CA LEU A 90 -1.90 4.00 8.99
C LEU A 90 -2.08 3.52 7.55
N SER A 91 -3.27 3.70 6.95
CA SER A 91 -3.53 3.36 5.55
C SER A 91 -2.62 4.15 4.60
N TYR A 92 -2.21 5.37 4.97
CA TYR A 92 -1.30 6.21 4.19
C TYR A 92 0.19 6.06 4.56
N CYS A 93 0.53 5.23 5.55
CA CYS A 93 1.94 4.98 5.87
C CYS A 93 2.69 4.31 4.71
N CYS A 94 3.84 4.85 4.37
CA CYS A 94 4.73 4.34 3.33
C CYS A 94 5.70 3.25 3.85
N MET A 95 6.28 2.47 2.94
CA MET A 95 7.30 1.47 3.25
C MET A 95 8.72 2.04 3.10
N ARG A 96 9.16 2.83 4.09
CA ARG A 96 10.53 3.36 4.16
C ARG A 96 11.53 2.27 4.52
N ARG A 97 12.71 2.25 3.87
CA ARG A 97 13.79 1.28 4.14
C ARG A 97 14.29 1.35 5.59
N GLY A 98 14.42 2.56 6.14
CA GLY A 98 14.82 2.78 7.55
C GLY A 98 13.66 2.74 8.56
N GLY A 99 12.45 2.38 8.15
CA GLY A 99 11.27 2.46 9.02
C GLY A 99 10.73 3.89 9.20
N CYS A 100 9.74 4.02 10.09
CA CYS A 100 9.13 5.30 10.43
C CYS A 100 8.78 5.30 11.93
N PRO A 101 9.38 6.18 12.75
CA PRO A 101 9.15 6.18 14.20
C PRO A 101 7.69 6.45 14.56
N HIS A 102 7.03 7.37 13.83
CA HIS A 102 5.61 7.68 14.00
C HIS A 102 4.70 6.47 13.77
N ARG A 103 4.93 5.72 12.69
CA ARG A 103 4.17 4.50 12.39
C ARG A 103 4.41 3.44 13.47
N ASP A 104 5.68 3.21 13.81
CA ASP A 104 6.04 2.17 14.77
C ASP A 104 5.45 2.49 16.16
N TYR A 105 5.46 3.77 16.57
CA TYR A 105 4.80 4.24 17.78
C TYR A 105 3.27 4.10 17.75
N ALA A 106 2.62 4.48 16.65
CA ALA A 106 1.18 4.28 16.49
C ALA A 106 0.78 2.80 16.54
N LEU A 107 1.61 1.92 16.00
CA LEU A 107 1.39 0.46 16.07
C LEU A 107 1.63 -0.08 17.48
N SER A 108 2.64 0.40 18.21
CA SER A 108 2.88 -0.04 19.59
C SER A 108 1.76 0.38 20.53
N LEU A 109 1.21 1.59 20.38
CA LEU A 109 0.04 2.04 21.16
C LEU A 109 -1.20 1.19 20.87
N ARG A 110 -1.37 0.76 19.61
CA ARG A 110 -2.52 -0.03 19.17
C ARG A 110 -2.42 -1.50 19.53
N TYR A 111 -1.21 -2.02 19.63
CA TYR A 111 -0.94 -3.41 19.95
C TYR A 111 0.04 -3.50 21.13
N PRO A 112 -0.35 -3.06 22.34
CA PRO A 112 0.55 -2.95 23.49
C PRO A 112 1.14 -4.29 23.92
N GLU A 113 0.36 -5.37 23.77
CA GLU A 113 0.77 -6.75 24.11
C GLU A 113 1.56 -7.45 23.00
N LYS A 114 1.99 -6.73 21.95
CA LYS A 114 2.70 -7.30 20.81
C LYS A 114 4.10 -6.75 20.69
N THR A 115 5.04 -7.64 20.42
CA THR A 115 6.39 -7.25 20.04
C THR A 115 6.37 -6.49 18.71
N LYS A 116 7.44 -5.72 18.45
CA LYS A 116 7.62 -5.03 17.17
C LYS A 116 7.49 -5.95 15.96
N LYS A 117 8.03 -7.15 16.04
CA LYS A 117 7.95 -8.13 14.95
C LYS A 117 6.49 -8.52 14.66
N GLU A 118 5.69 -8.72 15.69
CA GLU A 118 4.29 -9.14 15.56
C GLU A 118 3.39 -8.04 15.03
N PHE A 119 3.48 -6.82 15.57
CA PHE A 119 2.65 -5.73 15.05
C PHE A 119 3.06 -5.33 13.63
N MET A 120 4.34 -5.46 13.26
CA MET A 120 4.78 -5.20 11.90
C MET A 120 4.27 -6.27 10.93
N LYS A 121 4.20 -7.54 11.36
CA LYS A 121 3.56 -8.61 10.60
C LYS A 121 2.09 -8.29 10.32
N ILE A 122 1.34 -7.88 11.35
CA ILE A 122 -0.07 -7.47 11.21
C ILE A 122 -0.19 -6.28 10.26
N TYR A 123 0.65 -5.25 10.43
CA TYR A 123 0.66 -4.06 9.58
C TYR A 123 0.85 -4.41 8.10
N PHE A 124 1.83 -5.24 7.76
CA PHE A 124 2.09 -5.60 6.38
C PHE A 124 1.05 -6.58 5.80
N GLN A 125 0.48 -7.49 6.60
CA GLN A 125 -0.66 -8.31 6.19
C GLN A 125 -1.86 -7.43 5.80
N LYS A 126 -2.16 -6.41 6.61
CA LYS A 126 -3.22 -5.46 6.32
C LYS A 126 -2.88 -4.56 5.13
N LYS A 127 -1.62 -4.20 4.92
CA LYS A 127 -1.19 -3.51 3.68
C LYS A 127 -1.34 -4.38 2.44
N LYS A 128 -1.10 -5.69 2.56
CA LYS A 128 -1.37 -6.68 1.51
C LYS A 128 -2.86 -6.76 1.19
N GLU A 129 -3.71 -6.82 2.21
CA GLU A 129 -5.17 -6.78 2.07
C GLU A 129 -5.63 -5.50 1.34
N LEU A 130 -5.18 -4.33 1.81
CA LEU A 130 -5.48 -3.05 1.18
C LEU A 130 -4.99 -2.99 -0.29
N ALA A 131 -3.83 -3.57 -0.59
CA ALA A 131 -3.35 -3.64 -1.97
C ALA A 131 -4.31 -4.46 -2.86
N LYS A 132 -4.80 -5.60 -2.37
CA LYS A 132 -5.80 -6.41 -3.09
C LYS A 132 -7.09 -5.62 -3.33
N ILE A 133 -7.59 -4.92 -2.31
CA ILE A 133 -8.81 -4.09 -2.41
C ILE A 133 -8.66 -2.98 -3.46
N ILE A 134 -7.54 -2.25 -3.45
CA ILE A 134 -7.26 -1.18 -4.43
C ILE A 134 -7.23 -1.74 -5.86
N LEU A 135 -6.62 -2.91 -6.06
CA LEU A 135 -6.61 -3.51 -7.40
C LEU A 135 -8.00 -4.01 -7.81
N GLN A 136 -8.75 -4.62 -6.90
CA GLN A 136 -10.11 -5.10 -7.18
C GLN A 136 -11.12 -3.97 -7.44
N SER A 137 -10.82 -2.72 -7.04
CA SER A 137 -11.69 -1.58 -7.33
C SER A 137 -11.61 -1.09 -8.78
N VAL A 138 -10.58 -1.47 -9.54
CA VAL A 138 -10.44 -1.11 -10.96
C VAL A 138 -11.65 -1.63 -11.73
N GLN A 139 -12.34 -0.73 -12.45
CA GLN A 139 -13.57 -1.07 -13.19
C GLN A 139 -13.34 -1.27 -14.68
N ASP A 140 -12.45 -0.48 -15.28
CA ASP A 140 -12.18 -0.51 -16.72
C ASP A 140 -11.69 -1.90 -17.18
N PRO A 141 -12.32 -2.53 -18.19
CA PRO A 141 -11.95 -3.88 -18.63
C PRO A 141 -10.51 -4.03 -19.11
N ILE A 142 -9.96 -3.01 -19.77
CA ILE A 142 -8.58 -3.03 -20.27
C ILE A 142 -7.62 -2.99 -19.08
N CYS A 143 -7.90 -2.13 -18.10
CA CYS A 143 -7.13 -2.02 -16.86
C CYS A 143 -7.25 -3.30 -16.02
N LYS A 144 -8.42 -3.98 -16.01
CA LYS A 144 -8.62 -5.27 -15.32
C LYS A 144 -7.69 -6.35 -15.87
N GLU A 145 -7.58 -6.49 -17.19
CA GLU A 145 -6.64 -7.44 -17.78
C GLU A 145 -5.17 -7.07 -17.46
N LYS A 146 -4.85 -5.76 -17.39
CA LYS A 146 -3.52 -5.27 -16.99
C LYS A 146 -3.15 -5.66 -15.55
N ILE A 147 -4.10 -5.60 -14.61
CA ILE A 147 -3.84 -5.90 -13.18
C ILE A 147 -3.96 -7.38 -12.82
N LYS A 148 -4.59 -8.19 -13.67
CA LYS A 148 -4.86 -9.62 -13.43
C LYS A 148 -3.61 -10.42 -13.02
N PRO A 149 -2.45 -10.28 -13.69
CA PRO A 149 -1.21 -10.95 -13.27
C PRO A 149 -0.74 -10.61 -11.85
N TYR A 150 -1.11 -9.43 -11.34
CA TYR A 150 -0.80 -8.99 -9.98
C TYR A 150 -1.82 -9.48 -8.95
N LEU A 151 -3.09 -9.60 -9.35
CA LEU A 151 -4.15 -10.19 -8.51
C LEU A 151 -3.87 -11.67 -8.22
N GLU A 152 -3.36 -12.42 -9.20
CA GLU A 152 -2.94 -13.83 -9.04
C GLU A 152 -1.80 -14.02 -8.02
N LEU A 153 -1.12 -12.95 -7.57
CA LEU A 153 -0.07 -13.03 -6.55
C LEU A 153 -0.61 -13.02 -5.11
N PHE A 154 -1.91 -12.81 -4.95
CA PHE A 154 -2.60 -12.83 -3.64
C PHE A 154 -3.28 -14.17 -3.34
N ASP A 155 -3.40 -15.04 -4.34
CA ASP A 155 -3.98 -16.38 -4.25
C ASP A 155 -2.91 -17.44 -3.95
#